data_AF-A0A914G6K2-F1
#
_entry.id   AF-A0A914G6K2-F1
#
_cell.length_a   1.000
_cell.length_b   1.000
_cell.length_c   1.000
_cell.angle_alpha   90.00
_cell.angle_beta   90.00
_cell.angle_gamma   90.00
#
_symmetry.space_group_name_H-M   'P 1'
#
loop_
_entity.id
_entity.type
_entity.pdbx_description
1 polymer ?
#
loop_
_entity_poly.entity_id
_entity_poly.type
_entity_poly.pdbx_seq_one_letter_code
_entity_poly.pdbx_strand_id
1 'polypeptide(L)'
;MDKSVLEGCFENGLMGLEVPSKYDGPEASFFNTVLVVEELARVDPSVSVYCDVQNTLIAPLIIQLGSEEQKQKYLTRVHKDWVSFFLNN
;
A
#
# COMPACT_ATOMS: atom_id res chain seq x y z
N MET A 1 -9.07 -13.53 -4.23
CA MET A 1 -7.98 -12.99 -5.07
C MET A 1 -6.93 -14.08 -5.23
N ASP A 2 -6.47 -14.31 -6.46
CA ASP A 2 -5.41 -15.30 -6.72
C ASP A 2 -4.09 -14.85 -6.08
N LYS A 3 -3.33 -15.78 -5.52
CA LYS A 3 -2.06 -15.48 -4.83
C LYS A 3 -1.04 -14.84 -5.78
N SER A 4 -1.01 -15.27 -7.04
CA SER A 4 -0.10 -14.75 -8.06
C SER A 4 -0.36 -13.27 -8.37
N VAL A 5 -1.63 -12.85 -8.38
CA VAL A 5 -2.02 -11.44 -8.58
C VAL A 5 -1.57 -10.59 -7.40
N LEU A 6 -1.78 -11.11 -6.18
CA LEU A 6 -1.34 -10.44 -4.96
C LEU A 6 0.18 -10.26 -4.91
N GLU A 7 0.93 -11.33 -5.18
CA GLU A 7 2.41 -11.30 -5.22
C GLU A 7 2.89 -10.34 -6.32
N GLY A 8 2.27 -10.38 -7.50
CA GLY A 8 2.58 -9.45 -8.58
C GLY A 8 2.39 -7.98 -8.20
N CYS A 9 1.40 -7.63 -7.37
CA CYS A 9 1.22 -6.25 -6.89
C CYS A 9 2.40 -5.76 -6.06
N PHE A 10 2.94 -6.61 -5.18
CA PHE A 10 4.14 -6.28 -4.39
C PHE A 10 5.40 -6.25 -5.25
N GLU A 11 5.61 -7.24 -6.12
CA GLU A 11 6.78 -7.34 -6.98
C GLU A 11 6.90 -6.16 -7.97
N ASN A 12 5.76 -5.61 -8.41
CA ASN A 12 5.70 -4.44 -9.29
C ASN A 12 5.67 -3.11 -8.51
N GLY A 13 5.76 -3.13 -7.18
CA GLY A 13 5.82 -1.92 -6.36
C GLY A 13 4.52 -1.12 -6.31
N LEU A 14 3.36 -1.77 -6.48
CA LEU A 14 2.04 -1.13 -6.49
C LEU A 14 1.45 -0.94 -5.08
N MET A 15 2.20 -1.34 -4.04
CA MET A 15 1.76 -1.39 -2.65
C MET A 15 2.64 -0.48 -1.79
N GLY A 16 2.03 0.32 -0.92
CA GLY A 16 2.75 1.26 -0.03
C GLY A 16 3.54 2.33 -0.77
N LEU A 17 2.99 2.89 -1.84
CA LEU A 17 3.62 3.85 -2.76
C LEU A 17 4.19 5.08 -2.04
N GLU A 18 3.44 5.62 -1.08
CA GLU A 18 3.82 6.83 -0.33
C GLU A 18 4.72 6.56 0.87
N VAL A 19 5.14 5.30 1.10
CA VAL A 19 6.04 4.98 2.20
C VAL A 19 7.35 5.76 2.02
N PRO A 20 7.81 6.54 3.03
CA PRO A 20 9.03 7.32 2.92
C PRO A 20 10.28 6.47 2.67
N SER A 21 11.28 7.00 1.96
CA SER A 21 12.56 6.32 1.71
C SER A 21 13.30 5.93 3.00
N LYS A 22 13.06 6.64 4.11
CA LYS A 22 13.62 6.27 5.44
C LYS A 22 13.16 4.89 5.94
N TYR A 23 12.10 4.32 5.35
CA TYR A 23 11.58 2.98 5.64
C TYR A 23 11.72 2.05 4.41
N ASP A 24 12.69 2.34 3.53
CA ASP A 24 12.91 1.68 2.24
C ASP A 24 11.72 1.78 1.27
N GLY A 25 10.83 2.76 1.46
CA GLY A 25 9.65 2.91 0.64
C GLY A 25 9.89 3.62 -0.69
N PRO A 26 8.91 3.60 -1.61
CA PRO A 26 9.06 4.20 -2.93
C PRO A 26 9.04 5.74 -2.92
N GLU A 27 8.49 6.35 -1.85
CA GLU A 27 8.32 7.80 -1.71
C GLU A 27 7.63 8.45 -2.93
N ALA A 28 6.69 7.71 -3.53
CA ALA A 28 5.90 8.20 -4.65
C ALA A 28 4.87 9.24 -4.16
N SER A 29 4.39 10.07 -5.08
CA SER A 29 3.36 11.07 -4.76
C SER A 29 1.97 10.42 -4.64
N PHE A 30 1.08 11.04 -3.86
CA PHE A 30 -0.34 10.65 -3.82
C PHE A 30 -0.99 10.63 -5.22
N PHE A 31 -0.55 11.48 -6.15
CA PHE A 31 -1.03 11.44 -7.53
C PHE A 31 -0.65 10.12 -8.24
N ASN A 32 0.53 9.56 -7.97
CA ASN A 32 0.90 8.25 -8.48
C ASN A 32 0.01 7.14 -7.91
N THR A 33 -0.33 7.22 -6.61
CA THR A 33 -1.29 6.31 -5.98
C THR A 33 -2.63 6.32 -6.73
N VAL A 34 -3.18 7.50 -7.02
CA VAL A 34 -4.44 7.64 -7.77
C VAL A 34 -4.36 7.02 -9.15
N LEU A 35 -3.28 7.26 -9.90
CA LEU A 35 -3.09 6.67 -11.22
C LEU A 35 -3.02 5.14 -11.18
N VAL A 36 -2.29 4.56 -10.22
CA VAL A 36 -2.20 3.10 -10.06
C VAL A 36 -3.58 2.50 -9.78
N VAL A 37 -4.35 3.10 -8.88
CA VAL A 37 -5.71 2.66 -8.55
C VAL A 37 -6.61 2.77 -9.79
N GLU A 38 -6.58 3.88 -10.53
CA GLU A 38 -7.39 4.06 -11.73
C GLU A 38 -7.07 3.01 -12.82
N GLU A 39 -5.79 2.77 -13.10
CA GLU A 39 -5.38 1.82 -14.13
C GLU A 39 -5.73 0.37 -13.76
N LEU A 40 -5.61 0.00 -12.48
CA LEU A 40 -6.06 -1.32 -12.00
C LEU A 40 -7.59 -1.44 -12.10
N ALA A 41 -8.34 -0.39 -11.75
CA ALA A 41 -9.80 -0.39 -11.80
C ALA A 41 -10.36 -0.60 -13.21
N ARG A 42 -9.64 -0.18 -14.25
CA ARG A 42 -10.02 -0.41 -15.66
C ARG A 42 -10.02 -1.90 -16.04
N VAL A 43 -9.26 -2.72 -15.33
CA VAL A 43 -9.11 -4.17 -15.61
C VAL A 43 -9.88 -5.00 -14.59
N ASP A 44 -9.63 -4.79 -13.29
CA ASP A 44 -10.30 -5.50 -12.20
C ASP A 44 -10.51 -4.56 -10.99
N PRO A 45 -11.74 -4.07 -10.78
CA PRO A 45 -12.08 -3.24 -9.62
C PRO A 45 -11.77 -3.91 -8.26
N SER A 46 -11.78 -5.23 -8.17
CA SER A 46 -11.51 -5.95 -6.92
C SER A 46 -10.04 -5.83 -6.51
N VAL A 47 -9.12 -5.95 -7.47
CA VAL A 47 -7.68 -5.75 -7.25
C VAL A 47 -7.38 -4.29 -6.97
N SER A 48 -8.08 -3.38 -7.66
CA SER A 48 -7.99 -1.94 -7.42
C SER A 48 -8.34 -1.56 -5.98
N VAL A 49 -9.48 -2.03 -5.46
CA VAL A 49 -9.90 -1.73 -4.08
C VAL A 49 -8.89 -2.25 -3.07
N TYR A 50 -8.30 -3.40 -3.36
CA TYR A 50 -7.26 -3.97 -2.50
C TYR A 50 -6.00 -3.09 -2.44
N CYS A 51 -5.50 -2.64 -3.60
CA CYS A 51 -4.36 -1.72 -3.65
C CYS A 51 -4.70 -0.36 -3.06
N ASP A 52 -5.92 0.14 -3.29
CA ASP A 52 -6.41 1.40 -2.75
C ASP A 52 -6.38 1.39 -1.21
N VAL A 53 -7.01 0.41 -0.55
CA VAL A 53 -7.02 0.33 0.93
C VAL A 53 -5.61 0.32 1.51
N GLN A 54 -4.67 -0.41 0.90
CA GLN A 54 -3.30 -0.44 1.37
C GLN A 54 -2.62 0.96 1.27
N ASN A 55 -2.80 1.64 0.14
CA ASN A 55 -2.08 2.87 -0.19
C ASN A 55 -2.74 4.14 0.36
N THR A 56 -4.07 4.21 0.42
CA THR A 56 -4.81 5.44 0.75
C THR A 56 -5.37 5.45 2.17
N LEU A 57 -5.45 4.27 2.80
CA LEU A 57 -5.94 4.14 4.18
C LEU A 57 -4.84 3.65 5.12
N ILE A 58 -4.31 2.45 4.92
CA ILE A 58 -3.44 1.83 5.92
C ILE A 58 -2.07 2.50 6.03
N ALA A 59 -1.32 2.62 4.93
CA ALA A 59 0.01 3.22 4.96
C ALA A 59 -0.04 4.69 5.46
N PRO A 60 -0.98 5.55 5.00
CA PRO A 60 -1.12 6.91 5.52
C PRO A 60 -1.45 6.95 7.02
N LEU A 61 -2.32 6.07 7.52
CA LEU A 61 -2.64 6.00 8.95
C LEU A 61 -1.38 5.70 9.79
N ILE A 62 -0.55 4.75 9.36
CA ILE A 62 0.70 4.43 10.07
C ILE A 62 1.70 5.59 9.97
N ILE A 63 1.83 6.22 8.80
CA ILE A 63 2.71 7.38 8.59
C ILE A 63 2.33 8.54 9.52
N GLN A 64 1.04 8.85 9.61
CA GLN A 64 0.53 10.02 10.33
C GLN A 64 0.43 9.77 11.84
N LEU A 65 -0.01 8.59 12.26
CA LEU A 65 -0.40 8.32 13.65
C LEU A 65 0.54 7.37 14.39
N GLY A 66 1.41 6.65 13.68
CA GLY A 66 2.32 5.70 14.30
C GLY A 66 3.41 6.37 15.15
N SER A 67 3.88 5.67 16.19
CA SER A 67 5.19 5.98 16.81
C SER A 67 6.32 5.65 15.83
N GLU A 68 7.54 6.16 16.07
CA GLU A 68 8.67 5.81 15.20
C GLU A 68 8.99 4.31 15.23
N GLU A 69 8.83 3.64 16.38
CA GLU A 69 8.97 2.18 16.48
C GLU A 69 7.92 1.45 15.64
N GLN A 70 6.66 1.92 15.68
CA GLN A 70 5.58 1.36 14.87
C GLN A 70 5.84 1.58 13.38
N LYS A 71 6.25 2.78 12.98
CA LYS A 71 6.59 3.07 11.59
C LYS A 71 7.72 2.19 11.10
N GLN A 72 8.81 2.06 11.85
CA GLN A 72 9.95 1.21 11.48
C GLN A 72 9.52 -0.25 11.31
N LYS A 73 8.65 -0.75 12.19
CA LYS A 73 8.17 -2.13 12.15
C LYS A 73 7.20 -2.39 11.00
N TYR A 74 6.24 -1.50 10.79
CA TYR A 74 5.11 -1.76 9.89
C TYR A 74 5.34 -1.22 8.48
N LEU A 75 5.92 -0.02 8.33
CA LEU A 75 6.12 0.58 7.02
C LEU A 75 7.15 -0.18 6.19
N THR A 76 8.13 -0.83 6.82
CA THR A 76 9.12 -1.67 6.12
C THR A 76 8.53 -2.97 5.57
N ARG A 77 7.31 -3.34 5.98
CA ARG A 77 6.61 -4.57 5.58
C ARG A 77 5.40 -4.30 4.69
N VAL A 78 4.68 -3.19 4.94
CA VAL A 78 3.42 -2.85 4.26
C VAL A 78 3.59 -2.64 2.74
N HIS A 79 4.79 -2.25 2.29
CA HIS A 79 5.10 -2.08 0.87
C HIS A 79 5.84 -3.28 0.25
N LYS A 80 6.27 -4.25 1.06
CA LYS A 80 7.06 -5.41 0.61
C LYS A 80 6.26 -6.70 0.57
N ASP A 81 5.52 -7.03 1.63
CA ASP A 81 4.92 -8.37 1.75
C ASP A 81 3.74 -8.51 2.72
N TRP A 82 3.38 -7.48 3.48
CA TRP A 82 2.26 -7.56 4.42
C TRP A 82 0.97 -7.05 3.83
N VAL A 83 -0.04 -7.92 3.81
CA VAL A 83 -1.43 -7.55 3.52
C VAL A 83 -2.07 -6.94 4.75
N SER A 84 -2.72 -5.79 4.59
CA SER A 84 -3.40 -5.11 5.69
C SER A 84 -4.91 -5.08 5.50
N PHE A 85 -5.64 -4.92 6.60
CA PHE A 85 -7.09 -4.75 6.59
C PHE A 85 -7.49 -3.73 7.67
N PHE A 86 -8.53 -2.95 7.39
CA PHE A 86 -9.06 -1.95 8.32
C PHE A 86 -10.35 -2.46 8.95
N LEU A 87 -10.35 -2.63 10.28
CA LEU A 87 -11.54 -2.91 11.08
C LEU A 87 -11.93 -1.64 11.84
N ASN A 88 -13.20 -1.23 11.70
CA ASN A 88 -13.80 -0.23 12.57
C ASN A 88 -14.67 -0.95 13.62
N ASN A 89 -14.55 -0.56 14.90
CA ASN A 89 -15.33 -1.12 16.01
C ASN A 89 -16.59 -0.29 16.26
#